data_AF-W7SJQ8-F1
#
_entry.id   AF-W7SJQ8-F1
#
_cell.length_a   1.000
_cell.length_b   1.000
_cell.length_c   1.000
_cell.angle_alpha   90.00
_cell.angle_beta   90.00
_cell.angle_gamma   90.00
#
_symmetry.space_group_name_H-M   'P 1'
#
loop_
_entity.id
_entity.type
_entity.pdbx_description
1 polymer ?
#
loop_
_entity_poly.entity_id
_entity_poly.type
_entity_poly.pdbx_seq_one_letter_code
_entity_poly.pdbx_strand_id
1 'polypeptide(L)'
;MSTEPEQPAYQNYPAMPPAQASPWSQATPPGAHGLPYGTQPPHGSQPVPYGSQPGYYPPPGYRPGVNGFAVASLVLGILGPVGGLVLGLVFGIIALVDIRRTGQRGKGLAIAGISVSGVWILLVGAFLVVGLFAAATDPDRASSSSYDIKPGQCFDRPTTSKGATVTVRDCATPHDAEAFAVEPVPGSAYPGLTVVESLGSRKCPDDSDRFLTPGLNYPDFAVHYLYPQESSWSRGDRSVICFFRRADGFPFTGHVKDTGLPYTADQKRYLDAVAPYDKIVDEEYDTATWSEEREVVGRSVAVLQKEIEVLKAGPWPTNAQSAIGDLVTAKQLELADRQRAAAATDSDSMDDALDDALDHDGSEVDLTIRTALHLPAR
;
A
#
# COMPACT_ATOMS: atom_id res chain seq x y z
N MET A 1 9.17 10.56 56.63
CA MET A 1 10.34 10.38 55.75
C MET A 1 9.82 10.28 54.33
N SER A 2 10.00 11.33 53.54
CA SER A 2 9.51 11.41 52.16
C SER A 2 10.52 10.75 51.23
N THR A 3 10.06 9.79 50.42
CA THR A 3 10.86 9.15 49.38
C THR A 3 10.61 9.84 48.05
N GLU A 4 11.70 10.32 47.45
CA GLU A 4 11.79 10.97 46.14
C GLU A 4 11.62 9.94 45.01
N PRO A 5 10.97 10.26 43.87
CA PRO A 5 10.85 9.34 42.76
C PRO A 5 12.10 9.37 41.85
N GLU A 6 12.62 8.18 41.56
CA GLU A 6 13.79 7.90 40.74
C GLU A 6 13.52 8.19 39.24
N GLN A 7 14.41 8.97 38.60
CA GLN A 7 14.36 9.24 37.16
C GLN A 7 14.93 8.08 36.34
N PRO A 8 14.33 7.69 35.19
CA PRO A 8 14.90 6.68 34.33
C PRO A 8 16.13 7.19 33.56
N ALA A 9 17.17 6.36 33.52
CA ALA A 9 18.42 6.60 32.80
C ALA A 9 18.20 6.53 31.28
N TYR A 10 18.64 7.57 30.56
CA TYR A 10 18.64 7.61 29.10
C TYR A 10 19.73 6.68 28.54
N GLN A 11 19.32 5.67 27.79
CA GLN A 11 20.21 4.82 27.00
C GLN A 11 20.78 5.60 25.82
N ASN A 12 22.11 5.56 25.71
CA ASN A 12 22.91 6.22 24.69
C ASN A 12 22.99 5.32 23.44
N TYR A 13 22.41 5.74 22.32
CA TYR A 13 22.51 5.03 21.04
C TYR A 13 23.85 5.36 20.35
N PRO A 14 24.56 4.37 19.76
CA PRO A 14 25.77 4.62 19.00
C PRO A 14 25.48 5.33 17.67
N ALA A 15 26.34 6.28 17.31
CA ALA A 15 26.27 7.08 16.09
C ALA A 15 26.52 6.24 14.82
N MET A 16 25.72 6.48 13.78
CA MET A 16 25.88 5.85 12.46
C MET A 16 27.16 6.34 11.74
N PRO A 17 27.88 5.46 11.02
CA PRO A 17 29.04 5.85 10.22
C PRO A 17 28.63 6.53 8.89
N PRO A 18 29.50 7.41 8.33
CA PRO A 18 29.19 8.14 7.10
C PRO A 18 29.24 7.25 5.84
N ALA A 19 28.31 7.50 4.93
CA ALA A 19 28.20 6.82 3.64
C ALA A 19 29.39 7.11 2.72
N GLN A 20 29.98 6.04 2.16
CA GLN A 20 31.08 6.09 1.19
C GLN A 20 30.57 6.44 -0.21
N ALA A 21 31.20 7.42 -0.85
CA ALA A 21 30.94 7.79 -2.25
C ALA A 21 31.65 6.84 -3.23
N SER A 22 30.94 6.41 -4.27
CA SER A 22 31.46 5.49 -5.29
C SER A 22 32.44 6.15 -6.27
N PRO A 23 33.40 5.40 -6.86
CA PRO A 23 34.50 5.96 -7.63
C PRO A 23 34.36 5.64 -9.13
N TRP A 24 33.89 6.59 -9.95
CA TRP A 24 34.10 6.54 -11.40
C TRP A 24 34.30 7.94 -11.98
N SER A 25 35.56 8.35 -12.13
CA SER A 25 35.95 9.49 -12.97
C SER A 25 37.37 9.32 -13.52
N GLN A 26 37.48 8.85 -14.76
CA GLN A 26 38.64 9.01 -15.68
C GLN A 26 38.02 8.98 -17.10
N ALA A 27 38.47 9.69 -18.14
CA ALA A 27 39.80 10.22 -18.44
C ALA A 27 39.71 11.40 -19.44
N THR A 28 40.69 12.30 -19.36
CA THR A 28 41.11 13.26 -20.41
C THR A 28 42.20 12.65 -21.30
N PRO A 29 42.32 13.04 -22.58
CA PRO A 29 43.59 12.93 -23.32
C PRO A 29 44.18 14.30 -23.71
N PRO A 30 45.52 14.47 -23.70
CA PRO A 30 46.18 15.70 -24.12
C PRO A 30 46.85 15.61 -25.52
N GLY A 31 46.78 16.72 -26.25
CA GLY A 31 47.88 17.30 -27.03
C GLY A 31 48.28 16.68 -28.39
N ALA A 32 48.32 17.52 -29.44
CA ALA A 32 49.35 17.46 -30.47
C ALA A 32 49.43 18.78 -31.25
N HIS A 33 50.63 19.06 -31.75
CA HIS A 33 51.17 20.35 -32.19
C HIS A 33 51.42 20.31 -33.71
N GLY A 34 51.40 21.46 -34.41
CA GLY A 34 52.05 21.57 -35.74
C GLY A 34 51.41 22.52 -36.76
N LEU A 35 52.04 23.67 -36.98
CA LEU A 35 52.12 24.40 -38.26
C LEU A 35 53.20 23.70 -39.13
N PRO A 36 53.25 23.77 -40.50
CA PRO A 36 53.41 25.05 -41.23
C PRO A 36 52.97 25.13 -42.73
N TYR A 37 52.98 26.37 -43.24
CA TYR A 37 53.28 26.87 -44.62
C TYR A 37 52.69 26.23 -45.89
N GLY A 38 52.14 27.09 -46.77
CA GLY A 38 51.92 26.82 -48.20
C GLY A 38 51.24 27.99 -48.91
N THR A 39 52.00 28.97 -49.41
CA THR A 39 52.32 29.21 -50.83
C THR A 39 51.17 29.75 -51.71
N GLN A 40 51.36 30.99 -52.12
CA GLN A 40 50.61 31.81 -53.07
C GLN A 40 50.85 31.39 -54.53
N PRO A 41 49.90 31.65 -55.46
CA PRO A 41 50.28 32.07 -56.81
C PRO A 41 49.52 33.32 -57.30
N PRO A 42 50.01 33.99 -58.38
CA PRO A 42 49.85 35.43 -58.52
C PRO A 42 49.20 35.91 -59.84
N HIS A 43 48.87 37.22 -59.83
CA HIS A 43 48.69 38.16 -60.95
C HIS A 43 47.38 38.21 -61.75
N GLY A 44 46.77 39.41 -61.71
CA GLY A 44 45.83 39.95 -62.68
C GLY A 44 45.62 41.45 -62.42
N SER A 45 46.50 42.30 -62.95
CA SER A 45 46.50 43.76 -62.78
C SER A 45 45.63 44.47 -63.82
N GLN A 46 44.81 45.42 -63.39
CA GLN A 46 44.26 46.51 -64.20
C GLN A 46 44.22 47.83 -63.40
N PRO A 47 44.53 49.02 -63.98
CA PRO A 47 44.85 50.24 -63.22
C PRO A 47 43.87 51.40 -63.44
N VAL A 48 43.36 52.06 -62.38
CA VAL A 48 42.83 53.45 -62.41
C VAL A 48 42.56 53.96 -60.98
N PRO A 49 42.41 55.28 -60.70
CA PRO A 49 43.41 56.35 -60.65
C PRO A 49 43.55 56.99 -59.24
N TYR A 50 44.51 57.91 -59.12
CA TYR A 50 44.93 58.67 -57.93
C TYR A 50 43.79 59.47 -57.23
N GLY A 51 43.64 59.29 -55.91
CA GLY A 51 42.68 60.04 -55.08
C GLY A 51 42.88 59.84 -53.57
N SER A 52 43.59 60.80 -52.98
CA SER A 52 43.76 61.18 -51.56
C SER A 52 42.78 60.74 -50.45
N GLN A 53 43.34 60.39 -49.28
CA GLN A 53 43.02 60.75 -47.86
C GLN A 53 42.93 59.54 -46.89
N PRO A 54 43.48 59.64 -45.65
CA PRO A 54 43.50 58.53 -44.68
C PRO A 54 42.16 58.39 -43.95
N GLY A 55 41.52 57.22 -44.09
CA GLY A 55 40.26 56.88 -43.43
C GLY A 55 40.44 56.35 -42.01
N TYR A 56 39.85 57.06 -41.06
CA TYR A 56 39.65 56.69 -39.66
C TYR A 56 38.80 55.41 -39.56
N TYR A 57 39.31 54.35 -38.91
CA TYR A 57 38.59 53.10 -38.69
C TYR A 57 37.65 53.26 -37.47
N PRO A 58 36.31 53.12 -37.62
CA PRO A 58 35.41 53.17 -36.47
C PRO A 58 35.55 51.90 -35.61
N PRO A 59 35.42 51.99 -34.27
CA PRO A 59 35.51 50.84 -33.38
C PRO A 59 34.34 49.86 -33.59
N PRO A 60 34.50 48.56 -33.24
CA PRO A 60 33.46 47.55 -33.39
C PRO A 60 32.18 47.93 -32.63
N GLY A 61 31.04 47.92 -33.31
CA GLY A 61 29.75 48.22 -32.70
C GLY A 61 29.40 47.23 -31.58
N TYR A 62 29.18 47.77 -30.38
CA TYR A 62 28.67 47.03 -29.22
C TYR A 62 27.30 46.43 -29.56
N ARG A 63 27.20 45.10 -29.62
CA ARG A 63 25.91 44.40 -29.76
C ARG A 63 25.33 44.21 -28.35
N PRO A 64 24.14 44.76 -28.04
CA PRO A 64 23.52 44.55 -26.74
C PRO A 64 23.28 43.05 -26.48
N GLY A 65 23.68 42.57 -25.31
CA GLY A 65 23.46 41.18 -24.88
C GLY A 65 21.99 40.80 -24.77
N VAL A 66 21.71 39.50 -24.80
CA VAL A 66 20.36 38.95 -24.54
C VAL A 66 20.06 38.95 -23.04
N ASN A 67 18.83 39.28 -22.66
CA ASN A 67 18.44 39.33 -21.26
C ASN A 67 18.35 37.91 -20.66
N GLY A 68 19.11 37.63 -19.60
CA GLY A 68 19.16 36.32 -18.95
C GLY A 68 17.81 35.85 -18.41
N PHE A 69 16.94 36.76 -17.97
CA PHE A 69 15.60 36.41 -17.49
C PHE A 69 14.66 35.97 -18.61
N ALA A 70 14.85 36.46 -19.85
CA ALA A 70 14.08 36.00 -21.01
C ALA A 70 14.43 34.55 -21.39
N VAL A 71 15.71 34.17 -21.25
CA VAL A 71 16.15 32.77 -21.46
C VAL A 71 15.65 31.88 -20.33
N ALA A 72 15.74 32.34 -19.07
CA ALA A 72 15.22 31.59 -17.91
C ALA A 72 13.71 31.36 -18.01
N SER A 73 12.93 32.37 -18.44
CA SER A 73 11.47 32.24 -18.65
C SER A 73 11.13 31.20 -19.73
N LEU A 74 11.89 31.15 -20.82
CA LEU A 74 11.69 30.16 -21.88
C LEU A 74 12.03 28.74 -21.41
N VAL A 75 13.18 28.56 -20.75
CA VAL A 75 13.62 27.24 -20.25
C VAL A 75 12.66 26.70 -19.19
N LEU A 76 12.23 27.55 -18.25
CA LEU A 76 11.28 27.16 -17.21
C LEU A 76 9.86 26.92 -17.75
N GLY A 77 9.45 27.66 -18.78
CA GLY A 77 8.18 27.44 -19.47
C GLY A 77 8.14 26.11 -20.24
N ILE A 78 9.26 25.70 -20.85
CA ILE A 78 9.37 24.41 -21.55
C ILE A 78 9.46 23.24 -20.56
N LEU A 79 10.15 23.40 -19.43
CA LEU A 79 10.26 22.39 -18.36
C LEU A 79 9.07 22.38 -17.38
N GLY A 80 7.95 22.98 -17.79
CA GLY A 80 6.76 23.29 -16.98
C GLY A 80 6.24 22.20 -16.02
N PRO A 81 6.25 20.89 -16.33
CA PRO A 81 5.73 19.86 -15.41
C PRO A 81 6.51 19.72 -14.10
N VAL A 82 7.77 20.17 -14.03
CA VAL A 82 8.69 19.92 -12.90
C VAL A 82 8.78 21.12 -11.93
N GLY A 83 7.74 21.96 -11.88
CA GLY A 83 7.66 23.10 -10.93
C GLY A 83 8.00 24.47 -11.53
N GLY A 84 8.14 24.58 -12.85
CA GLY A 84 8.47 25.82 -13.55
C GLY A 84 7.30 26.77 -13.82
N LEU A 85 6.05 26.34 -13.60
CA LEU A 85 4.83 27.06 -14.04
C LEU A 85 4.70 28.48 -13.47
N VAL A 86 4.94 28.64 -12.17
CA VAL A 86 4.81 29.94 -11.50
C VAL A 86 6.06 30.79 -11.74
N LEU A 87 7.25 30.17 -11.66
CA LEU A 87 8.52 30.88 -11.81
C LEU A 87 8.74 31.37 -13.25
N GLY A 88 8.40 30.56 -14.26
CA GLY A 88 8.52 30.91 -15.68
C GLY A 88 7.65 32.11 -16.08
N LEU A 89 6.43 32.18 -15.51
CA LEU A 89 5.52 33.32 -15.69
C LEU A 89 6.07 34.59 -15.03
N VAL A 90 6.53 34.49 -13.78
CA VAL A 90 7.09 35.63 -13.02
C VAL A 90 8.35 36.17 -13.68
N PHE A 91 9.30 35.29 -14.05
CA PHE A 91 10.53 35.71 -14.75
C PHE A 91 10.26 36.29 -16.14
N GLY A 92 9.23 35.81 -16.85
CA GLY A 92 8.81 36.38 -18.12
C GLY A 92 8.31 37.82 -17.99
N ILE A 93 7.49 38.09 -16.96
CA ILE A 93 6.98 39.44 -16.68
C ILE A 93 8.12 40.38 -16.28
N ILE A 94 9.04 39.94 -15.42
CA ILE A 94 10.21 40.72 -14.99
C ILE A 94 11.13 41.01 -16.19
N ALA A 95 11.39 40.02 -17.06
CA ALA A 95 12.19 40.20 -18.27
C ALA A 95 11.60 41.25 -19.21
N LEU A 96 10.27 41.29 -19.37
CA LEU A 96 9.61 42.28 -20.25
C LEU A 96 9.74 43.71 -19.71
N VAL A 97 9.66 43.90 -18.39
CA VAL A 97 9.86 45.21 -17.74
C VAL A 97 11.31 45.66 -17.86
N ASP A 98 12.26 44.75 -17.63
CA ASP A 98 13.68 45.05 -17.69
C ASP A 98 14.15 45.35 -19.11
N ILE A 99 13.73 44.56 -20.10
CA ILE A 99 14.01 44.79 -21.51
C ILE A 99 13.43 46.14 -21.99
N ARG A 100 12.27 46.55 -21.47
CA ARG A 100 11.66 47.85 -21.81
C ARG A 100 12.48 49.03 -21.26
N ARG A 101 13.19 48.84 -20.13
CA ARG A 101 14.03 49.86 -19.49
C ARG A 101 15.45 49.90 -20.04
N THR A 102 16.03 48.74 -20.36
CA THR A 102 17.45 48.58 -20.72
C THR A 102 17.71 48.47 -22.23
N GLY A 103 16.67 48.26 -23.04
CA GLY A 103 16.79 48.12 -24.49
C GLY A 103 17.43 46.81 -24.97
N GLN A 104 17.62 45.83 -24.07
CA GLN A 104 18.23 44.54 -24.38
C GLN A 104 17.38 43.68 -25.34
N ARG A 105 18.01 42.69 -25.99
CA ARG A 105 17.32 41.75 -26.91
C ARG A 105 16.70 40.59 -26.11
N GLY A 106 15.51 40.11 -26.52
CA GLY A 106 14.87 38.97 -25.84
C GLY A 106 13.34 39.01 -25.73
N LYS A 107 12.68 40.07 -26.22
CA LYS A 107 11.21 40.23 -26.10
C LYS A 107 10.42 39.03 -26.64
N GLY A 108 10.80 38.49 -27.80
CA GLY A 108 10.13 37.34 -28.40
C GLY A 108 10.25 36.05 -27.58
N LEU A 109 11.39 35.85 -26.91
CA LEU A 109 11.65 34.68 -26.06
C LEU A 109 10.84 34.75 -24.76
N ALA A 110 10.74 35.93 -24.15
CA ALA A 110 9.91 36.14 -22.96
C ALA A 110 8.41 35.94 -23.27
N ILE A 111 7.93 36.43 -24.42
CA ILE A 111 6.53 36.23 -24.85
C ILE A 111 6.25 34.74 -25.10
N ALA A 112 7.18 34.01 -25.74
CA ALA A 112 7.05 32.57 -25.95
C ALA A 112 7.00 31.81 -24.61
N GLY A 113 7.87 32.13 -23.65
CA GLY A 113 7.89 31.51 -22.31
C GLY A 113 6.59 31.74 -21.53
N ILE A 114 6.05 32.96 -21.56
CA ILE A 114 4.75 33.29 -20.94
C ILE A 114 3.60 32.53 -21.62
N SER A 115 3.60 32.46 -22.95
CA SER A 115 2.53 31.81 -23.71
C SER A 115 2.46 30.32 -23.41
N VAL A 116 3.62 29.63 -23.41
CA VAL A 116 3.71 28.20 -23.09
C VAL A 116 3.29 27.93 -21.65
N SER A 117 3.73 28.77 -20.70
CA SER A 117 3.33 28.64 -19.29
C SER A 117 1.82 28.85 -19.10
N GLY A 118 1.22 29.82 -19.82
CA GLY A 118 -0.22 30.08 -19.80
C GLY A 118 -1.06 28.93 -20.34
N VAL A 119 -0.63 28.30 -21.45
CA VAL A 119 -1.30 27.11 -22.00
C VAL A 119 -1.28 25.96 -21.01
N TRP A 120 -0.15 25.70 -20.35
CA TRP A 120 -0.07 24.67 -19.32
C TRP A 120 -0.96 24.95 -18.11
N ILE A 121 -1.03 26.21 -17.65
CA ILE A 121 -1.95 26.60 -16.56
C ILE A 121 -3.40 26.32 -16.95
N LEU A 122 -3.79 26.63 -18.19
CA LEU A 122 -5.14 26.35 -18.68
C LEU A 122 -5.42 24.86 -18.81
N LEU A 123 -4.46 24.06 -19.29
CA LEU A 123 -4.62 22.60 -19.42
C LEU A 123 -4.71 21.92 -18.04
N VAL A 124 -3.84 22.29 -17.10
CA VAL A 124 -3.89 21.78 -15.71
C VAL A 124 -5.17 22.24 -15.03
N GLY A 125 -5.56 23.51 -15.18
CA GLY A 125 -6.81 24.03 -14.64
C GLY A 125 -8.03 23.30 -15.20
N ALA A 126 -8.09 23.10 -16.52
CA ALA A 126 -9.17 22.35 -17.16
C ALA A 126 -9.21 20.89 -16.69
N PHE A 127 -8.05 20.22 -16.57
CA PHE A 127 -7.96 18.86 -16.06
C PHE A 127 -8.46 18.76 -14.62
N LEU A 128 -8.06 19.69 -13.75
CA LEU A 128 -8.54 19.75 -12.36
C LEU A 128 -10.04 20.00 -12.29
N VAL A 129 -10.57 20.92 -13.09
CA VAL A 129 -12.01 21.21 -13.15
C VAL A 129 -12.79 19.99 -13.64
N VAL A 130 -12.34 19.31 -14.70
CA VAL A 130 -12.98 18.09 -15.21
C VAL A 130 -12.94 16.97 -14.16
N GLY A 131 -11.81 16.75 -13.49
CA GLY A 131 -11.71 15.77 -12.40
C GLY A 131 -12.64 16.08 -11.23
N LEU A 132 -12.75 17.36 -10.85
CA LEU A 132 -13.64 17.80 -9.76
C LEU A 132 -15.12 17.63 -10.11
N PHE A 133 -15.50 17.99 -11.35
CA PHE A 133 -16.87 17.80 -11.84
C PHE A 133 -17.22 16.31 -11.95
N ALA A 134 -16.34 15.48 -12.52
CA ALA A 134 -16.55 14.03 -12.61
C ALA A 134 -16.73 13.38 -11.23
N ALA A 135 -15.93 13.77 -10.23
CA ALA A 135 -16.08 13.29 -8.86
C ALA A 135 -17.36 13.77 -8.15
N ALA A 136 -17.90 14.92 -8.57
CA ALA A 136 -19.11 15.52 -7.99
C ALA A 136 -20.42 14.98 -8.61
N THR A 137 -20.37 14.48 -9.84
CA THR A 137 -21.56 14.05 -10.60
C THR A 137 -21.67 12.55 -10.78
N ASP A 138 -21.01 11.75 -9.94
CA ASP A 138 -21.02 10.29 -10.03
C ASP A 138 -22.44 9.75 -9.72
N PRO A 139 -23.19 9.28 -10.74
CA PRO A 139 -24.58 8.87 -10.58
C PRO A 139 -24.71 7.58 -9.76
N ASP A 140 -23.62 6.82 -9.60
CA ASP A 140 -23.58 5.54 -8.89
C ASP A 140 -23.16 5.73 -7.42
N ARG A 141 -23.01 6.98 -6.97
CA ARG A 141 -22.60 7.33 -5.61
C ARG A 141 -23.82 7.44 -4.68
N ALA A 142 -24.20 6.33 -4.05
CA ALA A 142 -25.13 6.35 -2.94
C ALA A 142 -24.36 6.42 -1.60
N SER A 143 -24.42 7.56 -0.92
CA SER A 143 -23.91 7.66 0.46
C SER A 143 -24.87 6.92 1.39
N SER A 144 -24.37 5.88 2.05
CA SER A 144 -25.15 5.05 2.96
C SER A 144 -24.56 5.15 4.36
N SER A 145 -25.40 5.08 5.39
CA SER A 145 -24.86 4.76 6.71
C SER A 145 -24.22 3.37 6.64
N SER A 146 -23.15 3.14 7.40
CA SER A 146 -22.58 1.80 7.52
C SER A 146 -23.64 0.79 7.95
N TYR A 147 -24.64 1.18 8.74
CA TYR A 147 -25.66 0.26 9.27
C TYR A 147 -26.66 -0.25 8.22
N ASP A 148 -26.76 0.42 7.07
CA ASP A 148 -27.72 0.07 6.02
C ASP A 148 -27.14 -0.91 4.99
N ILE A 149 -25.86 -1.27 5.11
CA ILE A 149 -25.20 -2.23 4.22
C ILE A 149 -25.82 -3.61 4.43
N LYS A 150 -26.11 -4.28 3.32
CA LYS A 150 -26.68 -5.62 3.27
C LYS A 150 -25.70 -6.59 2.59
N PRO A 151 -25.79 -7.90 2.90
CA PRO A 151 -25.08 -8.92 2.14
C PRO A 151 -25.29 -8.79 0.63
N GLY A 152 -24.21 -8.94 -0.13
CA GLY A 152 -24.14 -8.78 -1.58
C GLY A 152 -23.96 -7.34 -2.08
N GLN A 153 -23.91 -6.33 -1.18
CA GLN A 153 -23.64 -4.94 -1.59
C GLN A 153 -22.16 -4.63 -1.63
N CYS A 154 -21.75 -3.94 -2.69
CA CYS A 154 -20.40 -3.44 -2.88
C CYS A 154 -20.29 -1.99 -2.41
N PHE A 155 -19.14 -1.61 -1.84
CA PHE A 155 -18.95 -0.27 -1.30
C PHE A 155 -17.47 0.15 -1.25
N ASP A 156 -17.27 1.47 -1.26
CA ASP A 156 -15.98 2.09 -0.93
C ASP A 156 -15.88 2.27 0.58
N ARG A 157 -14.72 1.95 1.14
CA ARG A 157 -14.51 2.05 2.58
C ARG A 157 -14.30 3.52 2.98
N PRO A 158 -14.76 3.93 4.17
CA PRO A 158 -14.38 5.24 4.70
C PRO A 158 -12.86 5.33 4.83
N THR A 159 -12.31 6.47 4.42
CA THR A 159 -10.88 6.78 4.54
C THR A 159 -10.40 6.91 6.00
N THR A 160 -11.33 6.95 6.95
CA THR A 160 -11.03 6.95 8.39
C THR A 160 -11.62 5.70 9.03
N SER A 161 -10.83 5.03 9.88
CA SER A 161 -11.19 3.83 10.63
C SER A 161 -12.25 4.06 11.73
N LYS A 162 -12.81 5.27 11.83
CA LYS A 162 -13.78 5.67 12.87
C LYS A 162 -15.22 5.77 12.34
N GLY A 163 -15.61 4.89 11.41
CA GLY A 163 -16.74 5.01 10.49
C GLY A 163 -18.10 5.57 10.99
N ALA A 164 -18.85 6.11 10.03
CA ALA A 164 -20.30 6.27 10.10
C ALA A 164 -20.95 6.23 8.70
N THR A 165 -20.18 6.46 7.63
CA THR A 165 -20.68 6.54 6.26
C THR A 165 -19.80 5.74 5.33
N VAL A 166 -20.42 4.85 4.55
CA VAL A 166 -19.80 4.18 3.41
C VAL A 166 -20.38 4.75 2.12
N THR A 167 -19.72 4.49 1.00
CA THR A 167 -20.31 4.80 -0.32
C THR A 167 -20.66 3.48 -0.99
N VAL A 168 -21.95 3.16 -1.09
CA VAL A 168 -22.40 1.97 -1.81
C VAL A 168 -22.19 2.19 -3.31
N ARG A 169 -21.68 1.16 -3.98
CA ARG A 169 -21.34 1.13 -5.41
C ARG A 169 -22.08 0.01 -6.10
N ASP A 170 -22.32 0.19 -7.40
CA ASP A 170 -22.64 -0.95 -8.25
C ASP A 170 -21.43 -1.88 -8.29
N CYS A 171 -21.64 -3.17 -7.99
CA CYS A 171 -20.59 -4.18 -8.03
C CYS A 171 -19.95 -4.31 -9.41
N ALA A 172 -20.64 -3.93 -10.50
CA ALA A 172 -20.09 -3.87 -11.85
C ALA A 172 -19.11 -2.70 -12.07
N THR A 173 -18.92 -1.83 -11.07
CA THR A 173 -17.93 -0.74 -11.08
C THR A 173 -16.80 -1.02 -10.08
N PRO A 174 -15.62 -0.39 -10.21
CA PRO A 174 -14.55 -0.53 -9.23
C PRO A 174 -14.99 -0.11 -7.82
N HIS A 175 -14.76 -0.98 -6.83
CA HIS A 175 -15.10 -0.76 -5.43
C HIS A 175 -14.09 -1.45 -4.50
N ASP A 176 -14.07 -1.06 -3.22
CA ASP A 176 -13.09 -1.56 -2.25
C ASP A 176 -13.50 -2.86 -1.56
N ALA A 177 -14.81 -3.08 -1.38
CA ALA A 177 -15.33 -4.15 -0.54
C ALA A 177 -16.69 -4.68 -0.99
N GLU A 178 -16.98 -5.94 -0.68
CA GLU A 178 -18.30 -6.57 -0.80
C GLU A 178 -18.74 -7.13 0.55
N ALA A 179 -19.87 -6.66 1.09
CA ALA A 179 -20.43 -7.20 2.32
C ALA A 179 -21.06 -8.58 2.05
N PHE A 180 -20.86 -9.53 2.96
CA PHE A 180 -21.42 -10.88 2.83
C PHE A 180 -22.24 -11.32 4.04
N ALA A 181 -22.08 -10.69 5.20
CA ALA A 181 -22.88 -10.94 6.39
C ALA A 181 -23.04 -9.68 7.26
N VAL A 182 -24.09 -9.66 8.07
CA VAL A 182 -24.39 -8.60 9.04
C VAL A 182 -24.83 -9.26 10.33
N GLU A 183 -23.96 -9.21 11.32
CA GLU A 183 -24.13 -9.85 12.62
C GLU A 183 -24.67 -8.85 13.63
N PRO A 184 -25.85 -9.11 14.25
CA PRO A 184 -26.40 -8.22 15.25
C PRO A 184 -25.58 -8.28 16.55
N VAL A 185 -25.29 -7.11 17.12
CA VAL A 185 -24.68 -6.97 18.44
C VAL A 185 -25.79 -6.80 19.47
N PRO A 186 -26.01 -7.79 20.37
CA PRO A 186 -27.08 -7.72 21.35
C PRO A 186 -26.79 -6.68 22.44
N GLY A 187 -27.85 -6.16 23.05
CA GLY A 187 -27.78 -5.24 24.19
C GLY A 187 -28.25 -3.82 23.90
N SER A 188 -28.63 -3.11 24.96
CA SER A 188 -29.07 -1.71 24.88
C SER A 188 -27.92 -0.72 25.04
N ALA A 189 -26.92 -1.06 25.87
CA ALA A 189 -25.71 -0.27 26.10
C ALA A 189 -24.54 -0.81 25.27
N TYR A 190 -23.59 0.06 24.92
CA TYR A 190 -22.41 -0.34 24.17
C TYR A 190 -21.60 -1.37 24.98
N PRO A 191 -21.36 -2.59 24.46
CA PRO A 191 -20.77 -3.67 25.25
C PRO A 191 -19.25 -3.54 25.43
N GLY A 192 -18.62 -2.53 24.80
CA GLY A 192 -17.18 -2.34 24.80
C GLY A 192 -16.51 -2.85 23.53
N LEU A 193 -15.31 -2.32 23.25
CA LEU A 193 -14.56 -2.60 22.03
C LEU A 193 -14.20 -4.08 21.88
N THR A 194 -13.67 -4.68 22.95
CA THR A 194 -13.25 -6.08 22.95
C THR A 194 -14.39 -7.03 22.58
N VAL A 195 -15.61 -6.77 23.04
CA VAL A 195 -16.76 -7.63 22.75
C VAL A 195 -17.14 -7.56 21.27
N VAL A 196 -17.16 -6.37 20.67
CA VAL A 196 -17.57 -6.20 19.27
C VAL A 196 -16.49 -6.68 18.29
N GLU A 197 -15.22 -6.47 18.61
CA GLU A 197 -14.10 -7.02 17.84
C GLU A 197 -14.09 -8.54 17.90
N SER A 198 -14.24 -9.10 19.09
CA SER A 198 -14.28 -10.55 19.31
C SER A 198 -15.48 -11.21 18.63
N LEU A 199 -16.63 -10.52 18.53
CA LEU A 199 -17.76 -11.01 17.74
C LEU A 199 -17.41 -11.08 16.25
N GLY A 200 -16.81 -10.02 15.69
CA GLY A 200 -16.44 -9.98 14.29
C GLY A 200 -15.34 -10.96 13.91
N SER A 201 -14.31 -11.10 14.75
CA SER A 201 -13.21 -12.04 14.51
C SER A 201 -13.66 -13.49 14.51
N ARG A 202 -14.69 -13.84 15.31
CA ARG A 202 -15.24 -15.21 15.32
C ARG A 202 -16.28 -15.45 14.23
N LYS A 203 -17.25 -14.54 14.07
CA LYS A 203 -18.41 -14.80 13.19
C LYS A 203 -18.09 -14.60 11.71
N CYS A 204 -17.30 -13.59 11.36
CA CYS A 204 -17.08 -13.27 9.96
C CYS A 204 -16.35 -14.37 9.16
N PRO A 205 -15.34 -15.08 9.70
CA PRO A 205 -14.77 -16.24 9.02
C PRO A 205 -15.82 -17.33 8.74
N ASP A 206 -16.61 -17.72 9.73
CA ASP A 206 -17.68 -18.73 9.58
C ASP A 206 -18.71 -18.33 8.51
N ASP A 207 -19.15 -17.08 8.54
CA ASP A 207 -20.14 -16.59 7.58
C ASP A 207 -19.56 -16.46 6.18
N SER A 208 -18.25 -16.24 6.06
CA SER A 208 -17.57 -16.27 4.76
C SER A 208 -17.59 -17.67 4.14
N ASP A 209 -17.35 -18.71 4.94
CA ASP A 209 -17.39 -20.10 4.49
C ASP A 209 -18.82 -20.52 4.07
N ARG A 210 -19.85 -19.93 4.68
CA ARG A 210 -21.27 -20.13 4.29
C ARG A 210 -21.64 -19.37 3.02
N PHE A 211 -21.07 -18.19 2.80
CA PHE A 211 -21.36 -17.35 1.65
C PHE A 211 -20.65 -17.81 0.38
N LEU A 212 -19.40 -18.27 0.50
CA LEU A 212 -18.57 -18.72 -0.61
C LEU A 212 -18.95 -20.11 -1.10
N THR A 213 -18.51 -20.45 -2.32
CA THR A 213 -18.78 -21.78 -2.88
C THR A 213 -17.86 -22.81 -2.22
N PRO A 214 -18.41 -23.86 -1.59
CA PRO A 214 -17.60 -24.88 -0.94
C PRO A 214 -16.60 -25.53 -1.89
N GLY A 215 -15.36 -25.68 -1.46
CA GLY A 215 -14.29 -26.34 -2.22
C GLY A 215 -13.63 -25.46 -3.29
N LEU A 216 -13.91 -24.15 -3.32
CA LEU A 216 -13.16 -23.18 -4.12
C LEU A 216 -12.23 -22.33 -3.24
N ASN A 217 -11.11 -21.93 -3.83
CA ASN A 217 -10.12 -21.01 -3.31
C ASN A 217 -10.39 -19.59 -3.83
N TYR A 218 -10.18 -18.59 -2.96
CA TYR A 218 -10.35 -17.17 -3.26
C TYR A 218 -9.07 -16.41 -2.85
N PRO A 219 -7.93 -16.68 -3.52
CA PRO A 219 -6.60 -16.28 -3.03
C PRO A 219 -6.38 -14.77 -3.03
N ASP A 220 -7.16 -14.03 -3.82
CA ASP A 220 -7.04 -12.58 -3.93
C ASP A 220 -7.80 -11.84 -2.82
N PHE A 221 -8.64 -12.51 -2.03
CA PHE A 221 -9.56 -11.88 -1.09
C PHE A 221 -9.31 -12.30 0.36
N ALA A 222 -9.52 -11.35 1.27
CA ALA A 222 -9.45 -11.53 2.71
C ALA A 222 -10.75 -11.08 3.37
N VAL A 223 -11.08 -11.72 4.49
CA VAL A 223 -12.23 -11.38 5.33
C VAL A 223 -11.87 -10.22 6.25
N HIS A 224 -12.74 -9.23 6.31
CA HIS A 224 -12.64 -8.09 7.21
C HIS A 224 -14.00 -7.78 7.81
N TYR A 225 -14.01 -6.92 8.81
CA TYR A 225 -15.24 -6.50 9.45
C TYR A 225 -15.22 -5.03 9.86
N LEU A 226 -16.40 -4.40 9.79
CA LEU A 226 -16.70 -3.13 10.44
C LEU A 226 -17.49 -3.44 11.71
N TYR A 227 -17.24 -2.72 12.78
CA TYR A 227 -17.93 -2.89 14.05
C TYR A 227 -18.39 -1.53 14.60
N PRO A 228 -19.42 -1.51 15.46
CA PRO A 228 -19.89 -0.27 16.06
C PRO A 228 -18.86 0.30 17.01
N GLN A 229 -18.74 1.63 17.03
CA GLN A 229 -18.09 2.37 18.11
C GLN A 229 -19.15 2.89 19.07
N GLU A 230 -18.74 3.30 20.27
CA GLU A 230 -19.65 3.92 21.25
C GLU A 230 -20.42 5.12 20.67
N SER A 231 -19.76 5.95 19.85
CA SER A 231 -20.41 7.09 19.20
C SER A 231 -21.45 6.66 18.14
N SER A 232 -21.17 5.64 17.34
CA SER A 232 -22.10 5.11 16.32
C SER A 232 -23.25 4.36 16.98
N TRP A 233 -22.98 3.69 18.11
CA TRP A 233 -23.97 3.05 18.97
C TRP A 233 -25.01 4.05 19.49
N SER A 234 -24.61 5.23 19.94
CA SER A 234 -25.57 6.27 20.35
C SER A 234 -26.53 6.70 19.23
N ARG A 235 -26.15 6.46 17.96
CA ARG A 235 -26.91 6.79 16.75
C ARG A 235 -27.62 5.58 16.12
N GLY A 236 -27.61 4.42 16.78
CA GLY A 236 -28.34 3.22 16.35
C GLY A 236 -27.51 2.12 15.69
N ASP A 237 -26.18 2.26 15.61
CA ASP A 237 -25.31 1.19 15.12
C ASP A 237 -25.34 -0.03 16.05
N ARG A 238 -25.83 -1.16 15.57
CA ARG A 238 -25.94 -2.39 16.36
C ARG A 238 -25.43 -3.60 15.60
N SER A 239 -24.53 -3.41 14.63
CA SER A 239 -24.16 -4.50 13.73
C SER A 239 -22.68 -4.56 13.46
N VAL A 240 -22.13 -5.78 13.47
CA VAL A 240 -20.85 -6.09 12.83
C VAL A 240 -21.12 -6.45 11.38
N ILE A 241 -20.39 -5.84 10.45
CA ILE A 241 -20.58 -6.03 9.01
C ILE A 241 -19.36 -6.76 8.48
N CYS A 242 -19.54 -7.98 8.02
CA CYS A 242 -18.48 -8.81 7.45
C CYS A 242 -18.39 -8.56 5.95
N PHE A 243 -17.18 -8.33 5.44
CA PHE A 243 -16.96 -8.01 4.04
C PHE A 243 -15.64 -8.59 3.51
N PHE A 244 -15.61 -8.86 2.21
CA PHE A 244 -14.40 -9.21 1.49
C PHE A 244 -13.68 -7.96 1.00
N ARG A 245 -12.36 -8.00 0.99
CA ARG A 245 -11.50 -7.03 0.31
C ARG A 245 -10.37 -7.76 -0.39
N ARG A 246 -9.81 -7.16 -1.45
CA ARG A 246 -8.56 -7.68 -2.00
C ARG A 246 -7.41 -7.62 -1.00
N ALA A 247 -6.64 -8.69 -0.93
CA ALA A 247 -5.45 -8.78 -0.07
C ALA A 247 -4.38 -7.72 -0.43
N ASP A 248 -4.26 -7.38 -1.71
CA ASP A 248 -3.36 -6.32 -2.19
C ASP A 248 -3.90 -4.89 -1.96
N GLY A 249 -5.15 -4.80 -1.54
CA GLY A 249 -5.81 -3.57 -1.18
C GLY A 249 -6.26 -2.67 -2.32
N PHE A 250 -6.14 -3.12 -3.57
CA PHE A 250 -6.67 -2.41 -4.74
C PHE A 250 -8.19 -2.65 -4.90
N PRO A 251 -8.91 -1.74 -5.59
CA PRO A 251 -10.31 -1.97 -5.94
C PRO A 251 -10.51 -3.18 -6.86
N PHE A 252 -11.71 -3.75 -6.84
CA PHE A 252 -12.13 -4.84 -7.72
C PHE A 252 -13.50 -4.59 -8.35
N THR A 253 -13.88 -5.45 -9.29
CA THR A 253 -15.16 -5.39 -10.01
C THR A 253 -15.76 -6.79 -10.08
N GLY A 254 -17.08 -6.88 -9.98
CA GLY A 254 -17.83 -8.12 -9.85
C GLY A 254 -18.00 -8.55 -8.39
N HIS A 255 -18.65 -9.70 -8.20
CA HIS A 255 -18.84 -10.31 -6.88
C HIS A 255 -17.73 -11.33 -6.60
N VAL A 256 -17.28 -11.41 -5.35
CA VAL A 256 -16.21 -12.31 -4.90
C VAL A 256 -16.59 -13.78 -5.12
N LYS A 257 -17.86 -14.15 -4.88
CA LYS A 257 -18.32 -15.54 -5.08
C LYS A 257 -18.09 -16.04 -6.51
N ASP A 258 -18.04 -15.14 -7.50
CA ASP A 258 -17.88 -15.45 -8.92
C ASP A 258 -16.39 -15.62 -9.33
N THR A 259 -15.44 -15.36 -8.41
CA THR A 259 -13.99 -15.44 -8.69
C THR A 259 -13.32 -16.71 -8.18
N GLY A 260 -14.11 -17.70 -7.70
CA GLY A 260 -13.59 -18.90 -7.06
C GLY A 260 -12.80 -19.80 -8.02
N LEU A 261 -11.67 -20.31 -7.54
CA LEU A 261 -10.78 -21.22 -8.28
C LEU A 261 -10.79 -22.61 -7.62
N PRO A 262 -10.75 -23.72 -8.36
CA PRO A 262 -10.57 -25.04 -7.74
C PRO A 262 -9.26 -25.11 -6.94
N TYR A 263 -9.30 -25.72 -5.75
CA TYR A 263 -8.07 -26.00 -5.01
C TYR A 263 -7.16 -26.94 -5.80
N THR A 264 -5.84 -26.69 -5.73
CA THR A 264 -4.84 -27.66 -6.17
C THR A 264 -4.81 -28.87 -5.24
N ALA A 265 -4.20 -29.97 -5.68
CA ALA A 265 -4.06 -31.17 -4.85
C ALA A 265 -3.28 -30.90 -3.54
N ASP A 266 -2.26 -30.05 -3.60
CA ASP A 266 -1.43 -29.71 -2.44
C ASP A 266 -2.18 -28.78 -1.47
N GLN A 267 -2.88 -27.78 -2.00
CA GLN A 267 -3.77 -26.92 -1.22
C GLN A 267 -4.82 -27.74 -0.48
N LYS A 268 -5.52 -28.62 -1.19
CA LYS A 268 -6.55 -29.47 -0.59
C LYS A 268 -5.98 -30.42 0.45
N ARG A 269 -4.81 -31.03 0.18
CA ARG A 269 -4.14 -31.91 1.15
C ARG A 269 -3.82 -31.19 2.45
N TYR A 270 -3.33 -29.95 2.37
CA TYR A 270 -3.03 -29.14 3.55
C TYR A 270 -4.30 -28.81 4.34
N LEU A 271 -5.32 -28.27 3.66
CA LEU A 271 -6.59 -27.89 4.30
C LEU A 271 -7.29 -29.09 4.94
N ASP A 272 -7.32 -30.25 4.26
CA ASP A 272 -7.91 -31.47 4.81
C ASP A 272 -7.14 -32.00 6.04
N ALA A 273 -5.85 -31.67 6.18
CA ALA A 273 -5.04 -32.08 7.32
C ALA A 273 -5.34 -31.24 8.57
N VAL A 274 -5.45 -29.91 8.41
CA VAL A 274 -5.57 -28.96 9.54
C VAL A 274 -7.02 -28.68 9.96
N ALA A 275 -7.97 -28.72 9.03
CA ALA A 275 -9.38 -28.36 9.31
C ALA A 275 -10.06 -29.16 10.44
N PRO A 276 -9.77 -30.46 10.65
CA PRO A 276 -10.35 -31.18 11.78
C PRO A 276 -9.94 -30.65 13.15
N TYR A 277 -8.71 -30.16 13.29
CA TYR A 277 -8.20 -29.60 14.54
C TYR A 277 -8.74 -28.19 14.77
N ASP A 278 -8.73 -27.33 13.75
CA ASP A 278 -9.35 -25.99 13.78
C ASP A 278 -10.77 -26.08 14.35
N LYS A 279 -11.57 -27.03 13.84
CA LYS A 279 -12.94 -27.24 14.29
C LYS A 279 -13.05 -27.62 15.78
N ILE A 280 -12.11 -28.39 16.31
CA ILE A 280 -12.12 -28.75 17.74
C ILE A 280 -11.83 -27.52 18.60
N VAL A 281 -10.89 -26.67 18.18
CA VAL A 281 -10.59 -25.41 18.87
C VAL A 281 -11.81 -24.47 18.82
N ASP A 282 -12.55 -24.42 17.71
CA ASP A 282 -13.79 -23.65 17.63
C ASP A 282 -14.85 -24.15 18.62
N GLU A 283 -15.00 -25.48 18.77
CA GLU A 283 -15.91 -26.10 19.75
C GLU A 283 -15.52 -25.78 21.20
N GLU A 284 -14.23 -25.55 21.50
CA GLU A 284 -13.71 -25.22 22.83
C GLU A 284 -14.26 -23.88 23.33
N TYR A 285 -14.37 -22.88 22.44
CA TYR A 285 -14.91 -21.55 22.77
C TYR A 285 -16.40 -21.53 23.16
N ASP A 286 -17.14 -22.57 22.80
CA ASP A 286 -18.57 -22.70 23.10
C ASP A 286 -18.84 -23.43 24.43
N THR A 287 -17.79 -23.88 25.13
CA THR A 287 -17.92 -24.62 26.39
C THR A 287 -18.30 -23.70 27.56
N ALA A 288 -19.12 -24.20 28.49
CA ALA A 288 -19.61 -23.41 29.62
C ALA A 288 -18.95 -23.80 30.95
N THR A 289 -18.33 -24.99 31.00
CA THR A 289 -17.70 -25.55 32.18
C THR A 289 -16.36 -26.19 31.85
N TRP A 290 -15.42 -26.14 32.79
CA TRP A 290 -14.10 -26.78 32.63
C TRP A 290 -14.21 -28.29 32.34
N SER A 291 -15.28 -28.95 32.81
CA SER A 291 -15.49 -30.38 32.52
C SER A 291 -15.86 -30.65 31.07
N GLU A 292 -16.64 -29.77 30.44
CA GLU A 292 -16.98 -29.84 29.01
C GLU A 292 -15.75 -29.52 28.17
N GLU A 293 -15.01 -28.49 28.55
CA GLU A 293 -13.73 -28.10 27.93
C GLU A 293 -12.71 -29.25 27.97
N ARG A 294 -12.50 -29.89 29.13
CA ARG A 294 -11.61 -31.04 29.23
C ARG A 294 -12.01 -32.21 28.32
N GLU A 295 -13.31 -32.42 28.07
CA GLU A 295 -13.77 -33.43 27.11
C GLU A 295 -13.39 -33.06 25.67
N VAL A 296 -13.52 -31.79 25.29
CA VAL A 296 -13.09 -31.26 23.98
C VAL A 296 -11.57 -31.39 23.83
N VAL A 297 -10.79 -30.97 24.82
CA VAL A 297 -9.33 -31.12 24.86
C VAL A 297 -8.90 -32.58 24.77
N GLY A 298 -9.62 -33.49 25.45
CA GLY A 298 -9.37 -34.93 25.34
C GLY A 298 -9.55 -35.48 23.93
N ARG A 299 -10.52 -34.97 23.16
CA ARG A 299 -10.72 -35.31 21.74
C ARG A 299 -9.63 -34.72 20.85
N SER A 300 -9.15 -33.52 21.17
CA SER A 300 -8.16 -32.79 20.38
C SER A 300 -6.85 -33.58 20.23
N VAL A 301 -6.43 -34.32 21.26
CA VAL A 301 -5.20 -35.14 21.27
C VAL A 301 -5.15 -36.12 20.09
N ALA A 302 -6.24 -36.86 19.84
CA ALA A 302 -6.27 -37.86 18.76
C ALA A 302 -6.33 -37.20 17.38
N VAL A 303 -6.98 -36.04 17.26
CA VAL A 303 -7.06 -35.29 16.00
C VAL A 303 -5.71 -34.67 15.65
N LEU A 304 -5.04 -34.06 16.62
CA LEU A 304 -3.73 -33.47 16.45
C LEU A 304 -2.66 -34.53 16.11
N GLN A 305 -2.73 -35.72 16.72
CA GLN A 305 -1.91 -36.86 16.31
C GLN A 305 -2.11 -37.21 14.83
N LYS A 306 -3.35 -37.19 14.36
CA LYS A 306 -3.67 -37.53 12.97
C LYS A 306 -3.18 -36.45 12.00
N GLU A 307 -3.35 -35.19 12.36
CA GLU A 307 -2.81 -34.05 11.61
C GLU A 307 -1.30 -34.18 11.44
N ILE A 308 -0.55 -34.41 12.53
CA ILE A 308 0.91 -34.60 12.50
C ILE A 308 1.30 -35.77 11.58
N GLU A 309 0.56 -36.89 11.61
CA GLU A 309 0.81 -38.04 10.73
C GLU A 309 0.67 -37.65 9.25
N VAL A 310 -0.40 -36.94 8.89
CA VAL A 310 -0.68 -36.51 7.51
C VAL A 310 0.35 -35.48 7.04
N LEU A 311 0.68 -34.49 7.88
CA LEU A 311 1.70 -33.48 7.59
C LEU A 311 3.09 -34.10 7.38
N LYS A 312 3.45 -35.14 8.14
CA LYS A 312 4.72 -35.87 7.94
C LYS A 312 4.74 -36.69 6.65
N ALA A 313 3.60 -37.25 6.23
CA ALA A 313 3.55 -38.19 5.10
C ALA A 313 3.79 -37.50 3.74
N GLY A 314 3.31 -36.26 3.57
CA GLY A 314 3.44 -35.52 2.30
C GLY A 314 2.76 -36.24 1.11
N PRO A 315 3.23 -36.04 -0.13
CA PRO A 315 4.29 -35.13 -0.54
C PRO A 315 3.87 -33.65 -0.39
N TRP A 316 4.87 -32.77 -0.28
CA TRP A 316 4.68 -31.32 -0.26
C TRP A 316 5.54 -30.66 -1.33
N PRO A 317 5.08 -29.54 -1.94
CA PRO A 317 5.88 -28.83 -2.90
C PRO A 317 7.12 -28.22 -2.23
N THR A 318 8.22 -28.12 -2.97
CA THR A 318 9.54 -27.73 -2.43
C THR A 318 9.52 -26.38 -1.70
N ASN A 319 8.68 -25.44 -2.14
CA ASN A 319 8.53 -24.12 -1.52
C ASN A 319 7.79 -24.15 -0.17
N ALA A 320 7.01 -25.18 0.14
CA ALA A 320 6.30 -25.34 1.41
C ALA A 320 6.97 -26.37 2.35
N GLN A 321 7.84 -27.23 1.83
CA GLN A 321 8.36 -28.39 2.55
C GLN A 321 9.06 -28.06 3.88
N SER A 322 9.86 -26.98 3.93
CA SER A 322 10.52 -26.56 5.17
C SER A 322 9.49 -26.12 6.22
N ALA A 323 8.56 -25.25 5.83
CA ALA A 323 7.55 -24.72 6.73
C ALA A 323 6.62 -25.82 7.26
N ILE A 324 6.30 -26.84 6.45
CA ILE A 324 5.57 -28.02 6.93
C ILE A 324 6.36 -28.78 8.01
N GLY A 325 7.69 -28.91 7.85
CA GLY A 325 8.55 -29.52 8.87
C GLY A 325 8.57 -28.73 10.18
N ASP A 326 8.59 -27.41 10.09
CA ASP A 326 8.51 -26.50 11.23
C ASP A 326 7.13 -26.61 11.91
N LEU A 327 6.04 -26.67 11.14
CA LEU A 327 4.68 -26.85 11.66
C LEU A 327 4.54 -28.19 12.38
N VAL A 328 5.06 -29.26 11.79
CA VAL A 328 5.10 -30.58 12.44
C VAL A 328 5.81 -30.52 13.79
N THR A 329 6.90 -29.76 13.90
CA THR A 329 7.64 -29.59 15.16
C THR A 329 6.81 -28.83 16.19
N ALA A 330 6.17 -27.73 15.79
CA ALA A 330 5.26 -26.96 16.65
C ALA A 330 4.08 -27.82 17.13
N LYS A 331 3.38 -28.50 16.21
CA LYS A 331 2.26 -29.39 16.55
C LYS A 331 2.66 -30.55 17.47
N GLN A 332 3.91 -31.02 17.43
CA GLN A 332 4.38 -32.03 18.38
C GLN A 332 4.56 -31.49 19.80
N LEU A 333 4.94 -30.22 19.95
CA LEU A 333 4.99 -29.53 21.25
C LEU A 333 3.56 -29.31 21.76
N GLU A 334 2.70 -28.72 20.93
CA GLU A 334 1.28 -28.50 21.25
C GLU A 334 0.58 -29.81 21.65
N LEU A 335 0.88 -30.93 20.98
CA LEU A 335 0.34 -32.23 21.34
C LEU A 335 0.74 -32.68 22.76
N ALA A 336 1.97 -32.41 23.18
CA ALA A 336 2.42 -32.74 24.53
C ALA A 336 1.67 -31.89 25.58
N ASP A 337 1.40 -30.62 25.26
CA ASP A 337 0.70 -29.69 26.14
C ASP A 337 -0.79 -30.02 26.24
N ARG A 338 -1.43 -30.32 25.11
CA ARG A 338 -2.81 -30.83 25.06
C ARG A 338 -2.98 -32.15 25.81
N GLN A 339 -1.96 -33.02 25.80
CA GLN A 339 -1.97 -34.24 26.62
C GLN A 339 -1.89 -33.95 28.12
N ARG A 340 -1.11 -32.95 28.54
CA ARG A 340 -1.09 -32.48 29.93
C ARG A 340 -2.44 -31.91 30.34
N ALA A 341 -3.01 -31.03 29.51
CA ALA A 341 -4.31 -30.43 29.74
C ALA A 341 -5.42 -31.50 29.86
N ALA A 342 -5.45 -32.49 28.96
CA ALA A 342 -6.40 -33.60 29.02
C ALA A 342 -6.25 -34.46 30.29
N ALA A 343 -5.05 -34.54 30.87
CA ALA A 343 -4.78 -35.29 32.09
C ALA A 343 -4.99 -34.46 33.38
N ALA A 344 -5.30 -33.16 33.26
CA ALA A 344 -5.46 -32.27 34.40
C ALA A 344 -6.64 -32.68 35.31
N THR A 345 -6.44 -32.47 36.60
CA THR A 345 -7.41 -32.82 37.65
C THR A 345 -8.23 -31.63 38.14
N ASP A 346 -7.87 -30.42 37.70
CA ASP A 346 -8.40 -29.12 38.09
C ASP A 346 -8.26 -28.13 36.91
N SER A 347 -9.03 -27.04 36.96
CA SER A 347 -9.04 -26.01 35.90
C SER A 347 -7.70 -25.32 35.78
N ASP A 348 -7.08 -24.92 36.89
CA ASP A 348 -5.87 -24.11 36.87
C ASP A 348 -4.71 -24.85 36.16
N SER A 349 -4.53 -26.14 36.45
CA SER A 349 -3.52 -26.96 35.77
C SER A 349 -3.84 -27.22 34.29
N MET A 350 -5.13 -27.19 33.91
CA MET A 350 -5.56 -27.33 32.53
C MET A 350 -5.28 -26.03 31.77
N ASP A 351 -5.66 -24.89 32.33
CA ASP A 351 -5.47 -23.55 31.77
C ASP A 351 -3.98 -23.28 31.55
N ASP A 352 -3.13 -23.54 32.55
CA ASP A 352 -1.66 -23.40 32.41
C ASP A 352 -1.11 -24.24 31.23
N ALA A 353 -1.65 -25.45 31.03
CA ALA A 353 -1.22 -26.31 29.93
C ALA A 353 -1.80 -25.89 28.57
N LEU A 354 -2.97 -25.27 28.53
CA LEU A 354 -3.55 -24.70 27.32
C LEU A 354 -2.85 -23.40 26.92
N ASP A 355 -2.41 -22.58 27.87
CA ASP A 355 -1.56 -21.42 27.62
C ASP A 355 -0.23 -21.85 26.96
N ASP A 356 0.43 -22.89 27.50
CA ASP A 356 1.61 -23.47 26.87
C ASP A 356 1.32 -24.02 25.46
N ALA A 357 0.14 -24.62 25.25
CA ALA A 357 -0.28 -25.14 23.94
C ALA A 357 -0.48 -24.01 22.92
N LEU A 358 -1.03 -22.86 23.34
CA LEU A 358 -1.19 -21.67 22.51
C LEU A 358 0.17 -21.11 22.06
N ASP A 359 1.17 -21.09 22.95
CA ASP A 359 2.54 -20.69 22.60
C ASP A 359 3.19 -21.62 21.53
N HIS A 360 2.67 -22.83 21.37
CA HIS A 360 3.15 -23.84 20.42
C HIS A 360 2.19 -24.13 19.26
N ASP A 361 1.14 -23.32 19.06
CA ASP A 361 0.06 -23.59 18.09
C ASP A 361 0.52 -23.62 16.62
N GLY A 362 1.71 -23.04 16.33
CA GLY A 362 2.29 -22.99 15.00
C GLY A 362 1.62 -21.99 14.05
N SER A 363 0.83 -21.04 14.57
CA SER A 363 0.08 -20.04 13.79
C SER A 363 0.96 -19.23 12.82
N GLU A 364 2.13 -18.76 13.25
CA GLU A 364 3.08 -18.05 12.38
C GLU A 364 3.60 -18.95 11.24
N VAL A 365 3.75 -20.25 11.50
CA VAL A 365 4.21 -21.22 10.50
C VAL A 365 3.10 -21.58 9.52
N ASP A 366 1.86 -21.73 10.01
CA ASP A 366 0.67 -21.90 9.16
C ASP A 366 0.52 -20.77 8.15
N LEU A 367 0.70 -19.50 8.57
CA LEU A 367 0.69 -18.35 7.66
C LEU A 367 1.77 -18.45 6.56
N THR A 368 2.95 -18.95 6.92
CA THR A 368 4.04 -19.19 5.95
C THR A 368 3.67 -20.27 4.94
N ILE A 369 3.04 -21.36 5.39
CA ILE A 369 2.58 -22.45 4.52
C ILE A 369 1.46 -21.97 3.61
N ARG A 370 0.46 -21.26 4.14
CA ARG A 370 -0.64 -20.68 3.36
C ARG A 370 -0.12 -19.77 2.26
N THR A 371 0.84 -18.92 2.59
CA THR A 371 1.52 -18.06 1.60
C THR A 371 2.21 -18.89 0.51
N ALA A 372 2.96 -19.93 0.89
CA ALA A 372 3.64 -20.82 -0.06
C ALA A 372 2.66 -21.61 -0.95
N LEU A 373 1.48 -21.94 -0.43
CA LEU A 373 0.43 -22.67 -1.14
C LEU A 373 -0.58 -21.76 -1.84
N HIS A 374 -0.43 -20.43 -1.79
CA HIS A 374 -1.42 -19.47 -2.30
C HIS A 374 -2.84 -19.71 -1.74
N LEU A 375 -2.90 -19.93 -0.43
CA LEU A 375 -4.12 -19.99 0.35
C LEU A 375 -4.35 -18.64 1.05
N PRO A 376 -5.60 -18.25 1.30
CA PRO A 376 -5.90 -17.08 2.12
C PRO A 376 -5.37 -17.27 3.55
N ALA A 377 -4.89 -16.18 4.15
CA ALA A 377 -4.60 -16.12 5.58
C ALA A 377 -5.91 -16.31 6.36
N ARG A 378 -5.87 -17.10 7.43
CA ARG A 378 -6.96 -17.22 8.41
C ARG A 378 -6.69 -16.34 9.61
#